data_AF-A0A0J5FMF2-F1
#
_entry.id   AF-A0A0J5FMF2-F1
#
_cell.length_a   1.000
_cell.length_b   1.000
_cell.length_c   1.000
_cell.angle_alpha   90.00
_cell.angle_beta   90.00
_cell.angle_gamma   90.00
#
_symmetry.space_group_name_H-M   'P 1'
#
loop_
_entity.id
_entity.type
_entity.pdbx_description
1 polymer ?
#
loop_
_entity_poly.entity_id
_entity_poly.type
_entity_poly.pdbx_seq_one_letter_code
_entity_poly.pdbx_strand_id
1 'polypeptide(L)'
;MQECFFEIYYEDMVKNSMLLTSSYKYHSNIVGYPSSFLFKDSGGAVFISKWPIVNQWEHVFTNNTFDDGLGRQQKGIIAIEINKNGQHYYMATTHTSPYEKHADIRKTQLSEIRTFIKNNLTADYPLIFMGDLNIISGSSEEDSIYSIIPELMRVVDNGYYQYSWDAQLNEMVDDNEQNTLDYIFFWNDKVHKIPSQASAQIVRPVENGNIDLSDHFAVQGVFDFE
;
A
#
# COMPACT_ATOMS: atom_id res chain seq x y z
N MET A 1 -4.54 2.97 3.48
CA MET A 1 -4.64 4.27 2.79
C MET A 1 -3.23 4.64 2.39
N GLN A 2 -3.02 5.06 1.16
CA GLN A 2 -1.70 5.35 0.62
C GLN A 2 -1.80 6.70 -0.07
N GLU A 3 -1.31 7.72 0.62
CA GLU A 3 -1.30 9.11 0.17
C GLU A 3 -0.16 9.77 0.91
N CYS A 4 0.63 10.63 0.29
CA CYS A 4 1.67 11.37 1.03
C CYS A 4 1.01 12.32 2.04
N PHE A 5 0.94 11.91 3.31
CA PHE A 5 0.37 12.75 4.34
C PHE A 5 1.38 13.81 4.78
N PHE A 6 0.98 15.08 4.64
CA PHE A 6 1.44 16.09 5.57
C PHE A 6 0.99 15.70 6.98
N GLU A 7 1.84 15.95 7.98
CA GLU A 7 1.60 15.58 9.39
C GLU A 7 0.18 15.94 9.85
N ILE A 8 -0.30 17.14 9.49
CA ILE A 8 -1.62 17.64 9.87
C ILE A 8 -2.79 16.77 9.37
N TYR A 9 -2.71 16.18 8.18
CA TYR A 9 -3.80 15.37 7.61
C TYR A 9 -3.85 13.99 8.26
N TYR A 10 -2.70 13.43 8.60
CA TYR A 10 -2.65 12.20 9.38
C TYR A 10 -3.23 12.39 10.79
N GLU A 11 -2.86 13.48 11.46
CA GLU A 11 -3.40 13.77 12.78
C GLU A 11 -4.91 13.94 12.74
N ASP A 12 -5.43 14.69 11.77
CA ASP A 12 -6.88 14.92 11.65
C ASP A 12 -7.65 13.66 11.23
N MET A 13 -7.21 12.98 10.17
CA MET A 13 -7.91 11.81 9.63
C MET A 13 -7.73 10.56 10.47
N VAL A 14 -6.53 10.27 10.98
CA VAL A 14 -6.24 8.98 11.63
C VAL A 14 -6.26 9.10 13.14
N LYS A 15 -5.61 10.11 13.73
CA LYS A 15 -5.55 10.23 15.20
C LYS A 15 -6.83 10.84 15.79
N ASN A 16 -7.42 11.83 15.11
CA ASN A 16 -8.49 12.67 15.69
C ASN A 16 -9.88 12.41 15.12
N SER A 17 -10.02 11.60 14.07
CA SER A 17 -11.32 11.32 13.45
C SER A 17 -12.24 10.51 14.37
N MET A 18 -13.27 11.15 14.93
CA MET A 18 -14.30 10.49 15.75
C MET A 18 -15.08 9.41 14.96
N LEU A 19 -15.24 9.58 13.65
CA LEU A 19 -15.95 8.65 12.78
C LEU A 19 -15.14 7.38 12.50
N LEU A 20 -13.84 7.51 12.28
CA LEU A 20 -12.95 6.35 12.08
C LEU A 20 -12.74 5.61 13.39
N THR A 21 -12.50 6.32 14.50
CA THR A 21 -12.21 5.73 15.80
C THR A 21 -13.36 4.92 16.41
N SER A 22 -14.62 5.09 15.99
CA SER A 22 -15.72 4.26 16.50
C SER A 22 -15.68 2.82 15.95
N SER A 23 -15.26 2.66 14.68
CA SER A 23 -15.33 1.39 13.94
C SER A 23 -13.96 0.80 13.60
N TYR A 24 -12.93 1.63 13.49
CA TYR A 24 -11.55 1.31 13.14
C TYR A 24 -10.61 1.92 14.19
N LYS A 25 -10.55 1.26 15.35
CA LYS A 25 -9.92 1.77 16.57
C LYS A 25 -8.40 1.73 16.56
N TYR A 26 -7.81 0.91 15.70
CA TYR A 26 -6.37 0.65 15.69
C TYR A 26 -5.76 1.25 14.44
N HIS A 27 -4.62 1.90 14.59
CA HIS A 27 -3.85 2.42 13.47
C HIS A 27 -2.36 2.17 13.72
N SER A 28 -1.61 2.02 12.64
CA SER A 28 -0.14 1.96 12.70
C SER A 28 0.44 3.37 12.84
N ASN A 29 1.76 3.45 12.98
CA ASN A 29 2.50 4.66 12.60
C ASN A 29 2.38 4.91 11.09
N ILE A 30 2.79 6.08 10.61
CA ILE A 30 3.06 6.26 9.17
C ILE A 30 4.53 5.99 8.93
N VAL A 31 4.83 5.29 7.84
CA VAL A 31 6.22 5.10 7.39
C VAL A 31 6.93 6.45 7.23
N GLY A 32 8.13 6.53 7.80
CA GLY A 32 8.95 7.74 7.67
C GLY A 32 8.32 8.96 8.33
N TYR A 33 7.63 8.77 9.46
CA TYR A 33 7.13 9.89 10.24
C TYR A 33 8.31 10.79 10.63
N PRO A 34 8.29 12.09 10.27
CA PRO A 34 9.46 12.93 10.39
C PRO A 34 9.87 13.11 11.86
N SER A 35 11.13 12.77 12.16
CA SER A 35 11.74 12.99 13.48
C SER A 35 12.38 14.37 13.63
N SER A 36 12.32 15.21 12.59
CA SER A 36 12.98 16.52 12.52
C SER A 36 12.19 17.50 11.67
N PHE A 37 12.14 18.76 12.12
CA PHE A 37 11.51 19.90 11.42
C PHE A 37 12.02 20.14 9.98
N LEU A 38 13.15 19.52 9.60
CA LEU A 38 13.73 19.60 8.25
C LEU A 38 13.12 18.61 7.24
N PHE A 39 12.40 17.58 7.70
CA PHE A 39 11.62 16.66 6.88
C PHE A 39 10.17 16.92 7.23
N LYS A 40 9.34 17.37 6.28
CA LYS A 40 7.95 17.72 6.56
C LYS A 40 6.96 16.65 6.10
N ASP A 41 7.41 15.75 5.23
CA ASP A 41 6.54 14.86 4.49
C ASP A 41 6.87 13.41 4.82
N SER A 42 5.88 12.70 5.35
CA SER A 42 5.96 11.25 5.61
C SER A 42 5.93 10.46 4.31
N GLY A 43 6.27 9.18 4.34
CA GLY A 43 6.16 8.32 3.16
C GLY A 43 4.73 7.91 2.81
N GLY A 44 3.73 8.30 3.60
CA GLY A 44 2.33 8.23 3.20
C GLY A 44 1.61 6.88 3.33
N ALA A 45 2.31 5.83 3.76
CA ALA A 45 1.72 4.50 3.92
C ALA A 45 1.29 4.26 5.38
N VAL A 46 0.00 3.94 5.58
CA VAL A 46 -0.58 3.71 6.91
C VAL A 46 -1.68 2.64 6.91
N PHE A 47 -1.78 1.92 8.03
CA PHE A 47 -2.88 1.01 8.30
C PHE A 47 -3.89 1.59 9.28
N ILE A 48 -5.17 1.33 9.00
CA ILE A 48 -6.29 1.55 9.91
C ILE A 48 -7.07 0.24 9.98
N SER A 49 -7.37 -0.23 11.18
CA SER A 49 -7.85 -1.59 11.44
C SER A 49 -8.97 -1.63 12.47
N LYS A 50 -9.93 -2.55 12.25
CA LYS A 50 -10.94 -2.94 13.25
C LYS A 50 -10.37 -3.85 14.33
N TRP A 51 -9.29 -4.56 14.00
CA TRP A 51 -8.65 -5.58 14.83
C TRP A 51 -7.38 -5.04 15.49
N PRO A 52 -7.06 -5.47 16.73
CA PRO A 52 -5.85 -5.06 17.43
C PRO A 52 -4.60 -5.22 16.56
N ILE A 53 -3.83 -4.14 16.43
CA ILE A 53 -2.45 -4.18 15.91
C ILE A 53 -1.55 -4.52 17.10
N VAL A 54 -0.91 -5.68 17.06
CA VAL A 54 -0.10 -6.20 18.18
C VAL A 54 1.39 -5.98 17.98
N ASN A 55 1.85 -5.88 16.72
CA ASN A 55 3.21 -5.49 16.35
C ASN A 55 3.18 -4.62 15.08
N GLN A 56 4.24 -3.83 14.89
CA GLN A 56 4.46 -3.05 13.68
C GLN A 56 5.95 -2.91 13.38
N TRP A 57 6.30 -2.80 12.10
CA TRP A 57 7.64 -2.63 11.58
C TRP A 57 7.60 -1.65 10.43
N GLU A 58 8.65 -0.86 10.25
CA GLU A 58 8.78 0.05 9.12
C GLU A 58 10.20 0.09 8.60
N HIS A 59 10.34 0.44 7.32
CA HIS A 59 11.61 0.67 6.66
C HIS A 59 11.45 1.77 5.62
N VAL A 60 12.19 2.87 5.81
CA VAL A 60 12.30 3.95 4.83
C VAL A 60 13.30 3.53 3.77
N PHE A 61 12.94 3.68 2.49
CA PHE A 61 13.81 3.28 1.39
C PHE A 61 15.10 4.07 1.38
N THR A 62 16.19 3.40 1.03
CA THR A 62 17.52 4.03 0.93
C THR A 62 17.64 4.92 -0.30
N ASN A 63 16.86 4.63 -1.35
CA ASN A 63 16.82 5.38 -2.59
C ASN A 63 15.41 5.92 -2.85
N ASN A 64 15.28 7.26 -2.88
CA ASN A 64 14.04 7.98 -3.11
C ASN A 64 14.24 9.03 -4.21
N THR A 65 13.13 9.40 -4.85
CA THR A 65 13.06 10.41 -5.90
C THR A 65 12.80 11.80 -5.31
N PHE A 66 13.12 12.86 -6.05
CA PHE A 66 12.93 14.25 -5.63
C PHE A 66 12.00 15.02 -6.58
N ASP A 67 11.24 14.29 -7.41
CA ASP A 67 10.61 14.83 -8.61
C ASP A 67 9.18 15.33 -8.38
N ASP A 68 8.61 15.10 -7.19
CA ASP A 68 7.23 15.48 -6.82
C ASP A 68 7.13 16.89 -6.20
N GLY A 69 8.19 17.69 -6.23
CA GLY A 69 8.20 19.07 -5.71
C GLY A 69 8.05 19.18 -4.19
N LEU A 70 7.86 18.05 -3.49
CA LEU A 70 7.86 17.92 -2.04
C LEU A 70 9.26 17.42 -1.63
N GLY A 71 9.84 18.02 -0.60
CA GLY A 71 11.19 17.67 -0.19
C GLY A 71 11.30 16.20 0.23
N ARG A 72 12.46 15.55 0.01
CA ARG A 72 12.88 14.22 0.54
C ARG A 72 11.78 13.40 1.23
N GLN A 73 10.78 12.92 0.47
CA GLN A 73 9.73 12.10 1.05
C GLN A 73 10.33 10.81 1.61
N GLN A 74 9.92 10.45 2.82
CA GLN A 74 10.43 9.25 3.49
C GLN A 74 9.61 8.00 3.09
N LYS A 75 9.43 7.80 1.77
CA LYS A 75 8.75 6.63 1.21
C LYS A 75 9.43 5.34 1.68
N GLY A 76 8.62 4.30 1.83
CA GLY A 76 9.08 3.06 2.43
C GLY A 76 7.98 2.01 2.49
N ILE A 77 8.24 1.00 3.30
CA ILE A 77 7.29 -0.07 3.63
C ILE A 77 6.95 -0.02 5.12
N ILE A 78 5.69 -0.25 5.44
CA ILE A 78 5.23 -0.52 6.79
C ILE A 78 4.51 -1.87 6.81
N ALA A 79 4.74 -2.63 7.88
CA ALA A 79 4.02 -3.86 8.14
C ALA A 79 3.44 -3.86 9.55
N ILE A 80 2.32 -4.54 9.71
CA ILE A 80 1.65 -4.75 10.98
C ILE A 80 1.33 -6.23 11.15
N GLU A 81 1.26 -6.63 12.41
CA GLU A 81 0.62 -7.86 12.83
C GLU A 81 -0.72 -7.52 13.46
N ILE A 82 -1.81 -8.09 12.94
CA ILE A 82 -3.14 -7.95 13.54
C ILE A 82 -3.56 -9.23 14.23
N ASN A 83 -4.28 -9.10 15.34
CA ASN A 83 -4.97 -10.20 15.99
C ASN A 83 -6.48 -10.11 15.68
N LYS A 84 -6.96 -10.96 14.77
CA LYS A 84 -8.37 -11.09 14.42
C LYS A 84 -8.94 -12.32 15.14
N ASN A 85 -9.64 -12.09 16.25
CA ASN A 85 -10.30 -13.15 17.05
C ASN A 85 -9.36 -14.30 17.47
N GLY A 86 -8.12 -13.99 17.83
CA GLY A 86 -7.11 -14.98 18.23
C GLY A 86 -6.25 -15.52 17.08
N GLN A 87 -6.59 -15.20 15.83
CA GLN A 87 -5.78 -15.54 14.66
C GLN A 87 -4.92 -14.34 14.24
N HIS A 88 -3.64 -14.59 14.02
CA HIS A 88 -2.67 -13.57 13.64
C HIS A 88 -2.50 -13.51 12.12
N TYR A 89 -2.32 -12.29 11.60
CA TYR A 89 -2.07 -12.00 10.20
C TYR A 89 -1.02 -10.91 10.08
N TYR A 90 -0.12 -11.06 9.12
CA TYR A 90 0.74 -9.97 8.68
C TYR A 90 0.08 -9.20 7.53
N MET A 91 0.12 -7.88 7.63
CA MET A 91 -0.28 -6.97 6.56
C MET A 91 0.91 -6.06 6.27
N ALA A 92 1.32 -5.94 5.02
CA ALA A 92 2.40 -5.07 4.60
C ALA A 92 1.93 -4.12 3.49
N THR A 93 2.39 -2.87 3.53
CA THR A 93 2.01 -1.87 2.54
C THR A 93 3.10 -0.87 2.26
N THR A 94 3.11 -0.36 1.03
CA THR A 94 4.12 0.58 0.52
C THR A 94 3.50 1.54 -0.49
N HIS A 95 4.23 2.60 -0.79
CA HIS A 95 4.00 3.49 -1.92
C HIS A 95 5.40 3.80 -2.49
N THR A 96 5.73 3.24 -3.65
CA THR A 96 7.07 3.33 -4.27
C THR A 96 7.26 4.67 -5.00
N SER A 97 8.44 4.87 -5.60
CA SER A 97 8.71 6.09 -6.39
C SER A 97 7.76 6.24 -7.58
N PRO A 98 7.20 7.46 -7.79
CA PRO A 98 6.28 7.74 -8.90
C PRO A 98 6.98 7.73 -10.25
N TYR A 99 6.23 7.94 -11.34
CA TYR A 99 6.68 8.15 -12.72
C TYR A 99 7.50 7.00 -13.35
N GLU A 100 7.21 6.67 -14.62
CA GLU A 100 7.90 5.59 -15.34
C GLU A 100 9.44 5.72 -15.37
N LYS A 101 9.96 6.95 -15.46
CA LYS A 101 11.41 7.24 -15.50
C LYS A 101 12.19 6.75 -14.27
N HIS A 102 11.51 6.40 -13.18
CA HIS A 102 12.13 5.94 -11.93
C HIS A 102 12.13 4.41 -11.76
N ALA A 103 11.97 3.65 -12.85
CA ALA A 103 11.97 2.19 -12.83
C ALA A 103 13.19 1.56 -12.13
N ASP A 104 14.40 2.09 -12.34
CA ASP A 104 15.60 1.55 -11.68
C ASP A 104 15.64 1.81 -10.16
N ILE A 105 15.00 2.90 -9.71
CA ILE A 105 14.82 3.19 -8.29
C ILE A 105 13.80 2.20 -7.71
N ARG A 106 12.67 1.96 -8.40
CA ARG A 106 11.68 0.96 -7.98
C ARG A 106 12.26 -0.45 -7.88
N LYS A 107 13.15 -0.87 -8.77
CA LYS A 107 13.87 -2.17 -8.62
C LYS A 107 14.65 -2.26 -7.31
N THR A 108 15.28 -1.17 -6.90
CA THR A 108 15.99 -1.10 -5.61
C THR A 108 15.00 -1.18 -4.45
N GLN A 109 13.90 -0.42 -4.51
CA GLN A 109 12.83 -0.43 -3.51
C GLN A 109 12.16 -1.82 -3.39
N LEU A 110 11.89 -2.51 -4.49
CA LEU A 110 11.39 -3.89 -4.51
C LEU A 110 12.36 -4.86 -3.81
N SER A 111 13.66 -4.68 -4.00
CA SER A 111 14.69 -5.49 -3.32
C SER A 111 14.71 -5.22 -1.80
N GLU A 112 14.55 -3.96 -1.41
CA GLU A 112 14.43 -3.55 0.00
C GLU A 112 13.14 -4.11 0.63
N ILE A 113 11.99 -4.04 -0.06
CA ILE A 113 10.70 -4.61 0.37
C ILE A 113 10.86 -6.11 0.68
N ARG A 114 11.44 -6.88 -0.25
CA ARG A 114 11.63 -8.32 -0.05
C ARG A 114 12.51 -8.62 1.14
N THR A 115 13.62 -7.89 1.27
CA THR A 115 14.56 -8.05 2.38
C THR A 115 13.88 -7.73 3.72
N PHE A 116 13.11 -6.64 3.76
CA PHE A 116 12.34 -6.23 4.93
C PHE A 116 11.33 -7.30 5.35
N ILE A 117 10.52 -7.82 4.41
CA ILE A 117 9.53 -8.86 4.70
C ILE A 117 10.22 -10.11 5.26
N LYS A 118 11.27 -10.60 4.59
CA LYS A 118 11.98 -11.82 5.01
C LYS A 118 12.66 -11.73 6.38
N ASN A 119 13.09 -10.53 6.77
CA ASN A 119 13.78 -10.33 8.04
C ASN A 119 12.84 -10.14 9.22
N ASN A 120 11.65 -9.56 9.00
CA ASN A 120 10.77 -9.14 10.08
C ASN A 120 9.52 -10.03 10.22
N LEU A 121 8.99 -10.56 9.12
CA LEU A 121 7.71 -11.29 9.08
C LEU A 121 8.02 -12.78 8.94
N THR A 122 8.39 -13.40 10.06
CA THR A 122 9.00 -14.75 10.06
C THR A 122 8.13 -15.84 10.68
N ALA A 123 7.02 -15.48 11.36
CA ALA A 123 6.04 -16.45 11.83
C ALA A 123 5.21 -17.01 10.68
N ASP A 124 4.57 -18.16 10.89
CA ASP A 124 3.71 -18.86 9.92
C ASP A 124 2.33 -18.21 9.71
N TYR A 125 2.23 -16.90 9.97
CA TYR A 125 0.99 -16.16 9.78
C TYR A 125 0.73 -15.93 8.29
N PRO A 126 -0.53 -15.82 7.85
CA PRO A 126 -0.77 -15.37 6.49
C PRO A 126 -0.25 -13.94 6.30
N LEU A 127 0.33 -13.66 5.14
CA LEU A 127 0.87 -12.34 4.79
C LEU A 127 0.19 -11.81 3.52
N ILE A 128 -0.46 -10.66 3.68
CA ILE A 128 -1.05 -9.87 2.59
C ILE A 128 -0.18 -8.63 2.37
N PHE A 129 0.20 -8.39 1.11
CA PHE A 129 0.98 -7.22 0.70
C PHE A 129 0.17 -6.38 -0.28
N MET A 130 0.09 -5.07 -0.07
CA MET A 130 -0.72 -4.17 -0.91
C MET A 130 -0.06 -2.80 -1.08
N GLY A 131 -0.26 -2.14 -2.22
CA GLY A 131 0.52 -0.94 -2.53
C GLY A 131 0.23 -0.37 -3.90
N ASP A 132 0.30 0.95 -3.99
CA ASP A 132 0.66 1.66 -5.20
C ASP A 132 2.14 1.39 -5.44
N LEU A 133 2.39 0.57 -6.45
CA LEU A 133 3.74 0.23 -6.87
C LEU A 133 4.25 1.17 -7.95
N ASN A 134 3.45 2.10 -8.45
CA ASN A 134 3.78 2.99 -9.57
C ASN A 134 4.36 2.24 -10.78
N ILE A 135 3.94 0.98 -10.93
CA ILE A 135 4.31 0.08 -12.02
C ILE A 135 3.03 -0.25 -12.76
N ILE A 136 2.97 0.07 -14.05
CA ILE A 136 1.78 -0.15 -14.87
C ILE A 136 1.56 -1.66 -15.07
N SER A 137 0.37 -2.14 -14.74
CA SER A 137 -0.05 -3.53 -14.99
C SER A 137 0.01 -3.87 -16.48
N GLY A 138 0.65 -4.99 -16.83
CA GLY A 138 0.87 -5.42 -18.21
C GLY A 138 2.05 -4.74 -18.90
N SER A 139 2.76 -3.83 -18.23
CA SER A 139 4.00 -3.25 -18.76
C SER A 139 5.18 -4.21 -18.65
N SER A 140 6.25 -3.94 -19.38
CA SER A 140 7.52 -4.68 -19.25
C SER A 140 8.18 -4.51 -17.88
N GLU A 141 7.83 -3.45 -17.14
CA GLU A 141 8.35 -3.25 -15.78
C GLU A 141 7.66 -4.17 -14.76
N GLU A 142 6.42 -4.63 -15.00
CA GLU A 142 5.71 -5.52 -14.08
C GLU A 142 6.49 -6.83 -13.83
N ASP A 143 7.21 -7.34 -14.83
CA ASP A 143 8.09 -8.51 -14.71
C ASP A 143 9.16 -8.33 -13.61
N SER A 144 9.55 -7.09 -13.29
CA SER A 144 10.49 -6.80 -12.23
C SER A 144 9.95 -7.15 -10.84
N ILE A 145 8.64 -7.03 -10.62
CA ILE A 145 7.99 -7.40 -9.35
C ILE A 145 8.23 -8.88 -9.07
N TYR A 146 7.90 -9.73 -10.04
CA TYR A 146 7.97 -11.19 -9.88
C TYR A 146 9.40 -11.73 -9.95
N SER A 147 10.29 -11.10 -10.71
CA SER A 147 11.70 -11.51 -10.77
C SER A 147 12.48 -11.13 -9.50
N ILE A 148 12.16 -9.98 -8.88
CA ILE A 148 12.81 -9.52 -7.65
C ILE A 148 12.16 -10.17 -6.42
N ILE A 149 10.82 -10.26 -6.39
CA ILE A 149 10.01 -10.79 -5.30
C ILE A 149 9.13 -11.96 -5.78
N PRO A 150 9.72 -13.13 -6.07
CA PRO A 150 8.99 -14.29 -6.60
C PRO A 150 7.96 -14.88 -5.64
N GLU A 151 8.00 -14.49 -4.36
CA GLU A 151 7.01 -14.88 -3.36
C GLU A 151 5.67 -14.11 -3.50
N LEU A 152 5.62 -13.01 -4.24
CA LEU A 152 4.38 -12.25 -4.42
C LEU A 152 3.47 -12.90 -5.47
N MET A 153 2.29 -13.31 -5.03
CA MET A 153 1.23 -13.80 -5.91
C MET A 153 0.15 -12.74 -6.04
N ARG A 154 0.03 -12.14 -7.23
CA ARG A 154 -0.97 -11.10 -7.49
C ARG A 154 -2.36 -11.69 -7.40
N VAL A 155 -3.25 -11.03 -6.68
CA VAL A 155 -4.68 -11.35 -6.72
C VAL A 155 -5.27 -10.62 -7.91
N VAL A 156 -5.80 -11.39 -8.87
CA VAL A 156 -6.35 -10.83 -10.10
C VAL A 156 -7.61 -10.04 -9.80
N ASP A 157 -7.66 -8.83 -10.34
CA ASP A 157 -8.84 -7.99 -10.34
C ASP A 157 -9.87 -8.53 -11.34
N ASN A 158 -11.08 -8.81 -10.85
CA ASN A 158 -12.21 -9.23 -11.70
C ASN A 158 -13.43 -8.32 -11.51
N GLY A 159 -13.22 -7.09 -11.03
CA GLY A 159 -14.22 -6.07 -10.79
C GLY A 159 -14.70 -5.38 -12.06
N TYR A 160 -15.61 -4.41 -11.89
CA TYR A 160 -16.16 -3.61 -12.98
C TYR A 160 -15.16 -2.56 -13.49
N TYR A 161 -14.43 -1.91 -12.57
CA TYR A 161 -13.43 -0.91 -12.91
C TYR A 161 -12.11 -1.60 -13.26
N GLN A 162 -11.46 -1.17 -14.34
CA GLN A 162 -10.25 -1.80 -14.85
C GLN A 162 -8.96 -1.06 -14.44
N TYR A 163 -9.08 0.24 -14.15
CA TYR A 163 -7.95 1.13 -13.90
C TYR A 163 -8.05 1.71 -12.50
N SER A 164 -6.94 1.69 -11.77
CA SER A 164 -6.86 2.35 -10.46
C SER A 164 -6.53 3.84 -10.61
N TRP A 165 -5.93 4.23 -11.74
CA TRP A 165 -5.73 5.60 -12.20
C TRP A 165 -6.50 5.77 -13.51
N ASP A 166 -7.60 6.53 -13.52
CA ASP A 166 -8.52 6.60 -14.67
C ASP A 166 -8.92 8.04 -15.02
N ALA A 167 -8.18 8.67 -15.93
CA ALA A 167 -8.45 10.04 -16.39
C ALA A 167 -9.82 10.24 -17.09
N GLN A 168 -10.51 9.15 -17.49
CA GLN A 168 -11.82 9.26 -18.13
C GLN A 168 -12.96 9.31 -17.12
N LEU A 169 -12.76 8.73 -15.93
CA LEU A 169 -13.78 8.61 -14.89
C LEU A 169 -13.49 9.49 -13.67
N ASN A 170 -12.23 9.85 -13.45
CA ASN A 170 -11.79 10.62 -12.29
C ASN A 170 -11.29 12.01 -12.71
N GLU A 171 -12.03 13.06 -12.32
CA GLU A 171 -11.69 14.44 -12.65
C GLU A 171 -10.47 14.97 -11.88
N MET A 172 -9.98 14.24 -10.87
CA MET A 172 -8.79 14.62 -10.09
C MET A 172 -7.48 14.21 -10.76
N VAL A 173 -7.53 13.27 -11.71
CA VAL A 173 -6.35 12.85 -12.49
C VAL A 173 -5.91 13.99 -13.40
N ASP A 174 -4.63 14.36 -13.33
CA ASP A 174 -4.07 15.53 -14.02
C ASP A 174 -3.38 15.21 -15.35
N ASP A 175 -3.60 14.00 -15.87
CA ASP A 175 -3.14 13.53 -17.17
C ASP A 175 -4.28 12.97 -18.05
N ASN A 176 -3.95 12.14 -19.05
CA ASN A 176 -4.94 11.50 -19.93
C ASN A 176 -4.81 9.96 -19.93
N GLU A 177 -4.20 9.39 -18.89
CA GLU A 177 -3.84 7.98 -18.84
C GLU A 177 -4.88 7.13 -18.10
N GLN A 178 -4.87 5.83 -18.41
CA GLN A 178 -5.71 4.82 -17.77
C GLN A 178 -4.83 3.63 -17.41
N ASN A 179 -4.45 3.53 -16.13
CA ASN A 179 -3.46 2.57 -15.65
C ASN A 179 -3.95 1.84 -14.39
N THR A 180 -3.47 0.62 -14.20
CA THR A 180 -3.53 -0.05 -12.88
C THR A 180 -2.14 0.02 -12.26
N LEU A 181 -2.02 0.80 -11.20
CA LEU A 181 -0.78 1.03 -10.44
C LEU A 181 -0.86 0.42 -9.03
N ASP A 182 -2.07 0.16 -8.56
CA ASP A 182 -2.39 -0.35 -7.24
C ASP A 182 -2.61 -1.85 -7.29
N TYR A 183 -1.92 -2.54 -6.37
CA TYR A 183 -1.90 -3.99 -6.35
C TYR A 183 -2.23 -4.54 -4.98
N ILE A 184 -2.75 -5.76 -4.99
CA ILE A 184 -2.85 -6.60 -3.82
C ILE A 184 -2.33 -8.01 -4.11
N PHE A 185 -1.55 -8.52 -3.17
CA PHE A 185 -0.85 -9.78 -3.25
C PHE A 185 -1.02 -10.58 -1.96
N PHE A 186 -0.84 -11.89 -2.05
CA PHE A 186 -0.48 -12.70 -0.90
C PHE A 186 0.95 -13.23 -1.08
N TRP A 187 1.61 -13.50 0.05
CA TRP A 187 2.94 -14.06 0.09
C TRP A 187 2.89 -15.59 0.02
N ASN A 188 3.60 -16.16 -0.95
CA ASN A 188 3.65 -17.59 -1.21
C ASN A 188 5.07 -18.11 -1.01
N ASP A 189 5.36 -18.55 0.22
CA ASP A 189 6.58 -19.25 0.55
C ASP A 189 6.29 -20.52 1.37
N LYS A 190 7.33 -21.12 1.96
CA LYS A 190 7.20 -22.35 2.74
C LYS A 190 6.81 -22.11 4.21
N VAL A 191 6.72 -20.86 4.64
CA VAL A 191 6.51 -20.48 6.04
C VAL A 191 5.09 -19.98 6.24
N HIS A 192 4.65 -19.06 5.39
CA HIS A 192 3.37 -18.36 5.53
C HIS A 192 2.21 -19.22 5.02
N LYS A 193 1.08 -19.11 5.70
CA LYS A 193 -0.18 -19.70 5.23
C LYS A 193 -0.66 -18.98 3.97
N ILE A 194 -0.92 -19.75 2.92
CA ILE A 194 -1.52 -19.26 1.68
C ILE A 194 -3.06 -19.28 1.79
N PRO A 195 -3.78 -18.34 1.16
CA PRO A 195 -5.23 -18.37 1.12
C PRO A 195 -5.74 -19.55 0.28
N SER A 196 -6.84 -20.18 0.69
CA SER A 196 -7.53 -21.17 -0.14
C SER A 196 -8.30 -20.49 -1.28
N GLN A 197 -8.76 -19.26 -1.05
CA GLN A 197 -9.37 -18.40 -2.06
C GLN A 197 -8.94 -16.93 -1.84
N ALA A 198 -8.69 -16.23 -2.94
CA ALA A 198 -8.41 -14.80 -2.94
C ALA A 198 -9.10 -14.14 -4.14
N SER A 199 -9.70 -12.96 -3.92
CA SER A 199 -10.30 -12.15 -4.96
C SER A 199 -10.01 -10.67 -4.71
N ALA A 200 -9.91 -9.90 -5.80
CA ALA A 200 -9.71 -8.46 -5.76
C ALA A 200 -10.66 -7.76 -6.74
N GLN A 201 -10.98 -6.51 -6.42
CA GLN A 201 -11.68 -5.59 -7.31
C GLN A 201 -11.26 -4.14 -7.05
N ILE A 202 -11.02 -3.37 -8.11
CA ILE A 202 -10.98 -1.91 -8.04
C ILE A 202 -12.40 -1.42 -7.75
N VAL A 203 -12.49 -0.52 -6.77
CA VAL A 203 -13.71 0.12 -6.33
C VAL A 203 -13.51 1.62 -6.36
N ARG A 204 -14.51 2.33 -6.87
CA ARG A 204 -14.56 3.78 -6.93
C ARG A 204 -15.52 4.30 -5.85
N PRO A 205 -15.05 4.54 -4.61
CA PRO A 205 -15.87 5.21 -3.61
C PRO A 205 -16.01 6.69 -4.00
N VAL A 206 -17.24 7.21 -3.94
CA VAL A 206 -17.56 8.60 -4.27
C VAL A 206 -18.36 9.26 -3.15
N GLU A 207 -18.04 10.50 -2.83
CA GLU A 207 -18.86 11.37 -1.99
C GLU A 207 -20.02 11.96 -2.82
N ASN A 208 -21.21 12.03 -2.21
CA ASN A 208 -22.43 12.58 -2.84
C ASN A 208 -22.77 11.95 -4.22
N GLY A 209 -22.31 10.72 -4.46
CA GLY A 209 -22.59 9.94 -5.67
C GLY A 209 -21.69 10.23 -6.86
N ASN A 210 -20.92 11.32 -6.87
CA ASN A 210 -20.15 11.75 -8.06
C ASN A 210 -18.76 12.34 -7.75
N ILE A 211 -18.42 12.66 -6.50
CA ILE A 211 -17.15 13.30 -6.15
C ILE A 211 -16.16 12.21 -5.76
N ASP A 212 -15.09 12.02 -6.53
CA ASP A 212 -14.02 11.09 -6.19
C ASP A 212 -13.32 11.47 -4.87
N LEU A 213 -12.84 10.47 -4.13
CA LEU A 213 -12.17 10.66 -2.83
C LEU A 213 -10.64 10.83 -2.95
N SER A 214 -10.08 10.47 -4.10
CA SER A 214 -8.65 10.51 -4.47
C SER A 214 -8.57 10.44 -6.01
N ASP A 215 -7.46 10.83 -6.60
CA ASP A 215 -7.11 10.59 -8.01
C ASP A 215 -6.91 9.09 -8.31
N HIS A 216 -6.60 8.28 -7.30
CA HIS A 216 -6.64 6.83 -7.35
C HIS A 216 -7.98 6.25 -6.87
N PHE A 217 -8.48 5.24 -7.59
CA PHE A 217 -9.52 4.33 -7.09
C PHE A 217 -8.93 3.30 -6.13
N ALA A 218 -9.72 2.88 -5.15
CA ALA A 218 -9.28 1.93 -4.13
C ALA A 218 -9.29 0.49 -4.66
N VAL A 219 -8.40 -0.36 -4.16
CA VAL A 219 -8.44 -1.82 -4.41
C VAL A 219 -8.98 -2.54 -3.18
N GLN A 220 -10.03 -3.32 -3.35
CA GLN A 220 -10.59 -4.19 -2.32
C GLN A 220 -10.14 -5.62 -2.53
N GLY A 221 -9.58 -6.24 -1.49
CA GLY A 221 -9.26 -7.67 -1.46
C GLY A 221 -10.12 -8.46 -0.46
N VAL A 222 -10.45 -9.70 -0.82
CA VAL A 222 -11.08 -10.69 0.05
C VAL A 222 -10.26 -11.96 0.02
N PHE A 223 -9.90 -12.47 1.21
CA PHE A 223 -9.03 -13.63 1.38
C PHE A 223 -9.64 -14.59 2.39
N ASP A 224 -9.71 -15.86 1.99
CA ASP A 224 -10.13 -16.97 2.83
C ASP A 224 -8.90 -17.82 3.20
N PHE A 225 -8.71 -18.01 4.50
CA PHE A 225 -7.64 -18.82 5.07
C PHE A 225 -8.27 -19.94 5.89
N GLU A 226 -7.85 -21.18 5.61
CA GLU A 226 -8.26 -22.38 6.34
C GLU A 226 -7.38 -22.66 7.56
#